data_AF-A0A9W8BIP5-F1
#
_entry.id   AF-A0A9W8BIP5-F1
#
_cell.length_a   1.000
_cell.length_b   1.000
_cell.length_c   1.000
_cell.angle_alpha   90.00
_cell.angle_beta   90.00
_cell.angle_gamma   90.00
#
_symmetry.space_group_name_H-M   'P 1'
#
loop_
_entity.id
_entity.type
_entity.pdbx_description
1 polymer ?
#
loop_
_entity_poly.entity_id
_entity_poly.type
_entity_poly.pdbx_seq_one_letter_code
_entity_poly.pdbx_strand_id
1 'polypeptide(L)'
;MLHFNSPEEEIEYWRNTTLNLRDRLMDREDALADFQVQSAELEMELEKEISRLEATNSEVRAKYDRCHFELESLKEKYQRAQLKAGEDLASIERELQFVRSQQEFYKSRTRELEQDNDDLERNERAAKSSLQAMEGRLTRAMEQNSHLMGEVQTKKILVDEVQRLKDELKDLNLELNVVRGRNSRVVPQTGGLLRTSANGDRSSEDSARVVNDIMSRVKDLESRLAGARTKVTPLLNASSQQQYATVHARAVRSRPIANLKPPLSYANGSNGSGGSFGGGGASYEHVQSMPPPPRTLSSAKVDEMRAPSGSLIQSRLERARLARETTMRQFDEHGKQQTVPQRRPV
;
A
#
# COMPACT_ATOMS: atom_id res chain seq x y z
N MET A 1 131.64 54.66 -2.99
CA MET A 1 132.43 53.40 -2.93
C MET A 1 132.72 53.17 -1.46
N LEU A 2 132.50 51.95 -0.96
CA LEU A 2 132.93 51.61 0.39
C LEU A 2 134.46 51.85 0.49
N HIS A 3 134.90 52.51 1.56
CA HIS A 3 136.31 52.82 1.80
C HIS A 3 136.75 51.96 2.99
N PHE A 4 137.76 51.13 2.80
CA PHE A 4 138.24 50.19 3.80
C PHE A 4 139.63 50.61 4.27
N ASN A 5 139.90 50.53 5.57
CA ASN A 5 141.16 51.00 6.15
C ASN A 5 142.30 49.97 6.01
N SER A 6 141.95 48.73 5.66
CA SER A 6 142.86 47.63 5.37
C SER A 6 142.19 46.62 4.42
N PRO A 7 142.93 45.94 3.54
CA PRO A 7 142.41 44.82 2.74
C PRO A 7 141.70 43.74 3.58
N GLU A 8 142.14 43.49 4.81
CA GLU A 8 141.49 42.57 5.74
C GLU A 8 140.07 43.00 6.12
N GLU A 9 139.83 44.31 6.32
CA GLU A 9 138.51 44.86 6.68
C GLU A 9 137.52 44.75 5.52
N GLU A 10 138.01 44.93 4.28
CA GLU A 10 137.22 44.70 3.06
C GLU A 10 136.81 43.24 2.92
N ILE A 11 137.75 42.32 3.10
CA ILE A 11 137.50 40.88 3.04
C ILE A 11 136.50 40.46 4.12
N GLU A 12 136.63 40.98 5.33
CA GLU A 12 135.72 40.67 6.44
C GLU A 12 134.32 41.24 6.22
N TYR A 13 134.20 42.48 5.72
CA TYR A 13 132.91 43.07 5.35
C TYR A 13 132.18 42.26 4.27
N TRP A 14 132.86 41.89 3.19
CA TRP A 14 132.25 41.09 2.13
C TRP A 14 131.95 39.65 2.59
N ARG A 15 132.79 39.06 3.44
CA ARG A 15 132.50 37.76 4.08
C ARG A 15 131.24 37.83 4.94
N ASN A 16 131.12 38.84 5.80
CA ASN A 16 129.94 39.00 6.64
C ASN A 16 128.68 39.32 5.81
N THR A 17 128.81 40.14 4.76
CA THR A 17 127.71 40.46 3.85
C THR A 17 127.23 39.23 3.09
N THR A 18 128.14 38.41 2.57
CA THR A 18 127.79 37.15 1.88
C THR A 18 127.17 36.12 2.82
N LEU A 19 127.66 36.01 4.07
CA LEU A 19 127.04 35.19 5.11
C LEU A 19 125.62 35.68 5.45
N ASN A 20 125.43 36.98 5.69
CA ASN A 20 124.10 37.54 5.97
C ASN A 20 123.11 37.34 4.80
N LEU A 21 123.56 37.53 3.55
CA LEU A 21 122.73 37.28 2.37
C LEU A 21 122.36 35.80 2.23
N ARG A 22 123.30 34.90 2.53
CA ARG A 22 123.03 33.46 2.57
C ARG A 22 122.01 33.12 3.65
N ASP A 23 122.17 33.63 4.87
CA ASP A 23 121.24 33.36 5.98
C ASP A 23 119.84 33.88 5.63
N ARG A 24 119.74 35.10 5.07
CA ARG A 24 118.47 35.66 4.60
C ARG A 24 117.84 34.87 3.45
N LEU A 25 118.66 34.31 2.57
CA LEU A 25 118.17 33.45 1.49
C LEU A 25 117.63 32.14 2.08
N MET A 26 118.35 31.54 3.02
CA MET A 26 117.91 30.35 3.75
C MET A 26 116.60 30.58 4.51
N ASP A 27 116.47 31.67 5.27
CA ASP A 27 115.23 32.04 5.97
C ASP A 27 114.03 32.17 5.00
N ARG A 28 114.28 32.67 3.78
CA ARG A 28 113.24 32.85 2.75
C ARG A 28 112.87 31.54 2.08
N GLU A 29 113.85 30.66 1.86
CA GLU A 29 113.62 29.31 1.36
C GLU A 29 112.80 28.49 2.37
N ASP A 30 113.16 28.54 3.65
CA ASP A 30 112.42 27.87 4.72
C ASP A 30 110.99 28.42 4.84
N ALA A 31 110.82 29.76 4.85
CA ALA A 31 109.48 30.36 4.90
C ALA A 31 108.62 30.04 3.66
N LEU A 32 109.22 29.92 2.48
CA LEU A 32 108.51 29.49 1.27
C LEU A 32 108.10 28.02 1.36
N ALA A 33 108.97 27.15 1.87
CA ALA A 33 108.65 25.74 2.07
C ALA A 33 107.48 25.57 3.05
N ASP A 34 107.51 26.29 4.18
CA ASP A 34 106.41 26.29 5.16
C ASP A 34 105.10 26.77 4.53
N PHE A 35 105.14 27.84 3.74
CA PHE A 35 103.95 28.35 3.04
C PHE A 35 103.40 27.34 2.04
N GLN A 36 104.26 26.64 1.29
CA GLN A 36 103.85 25.60 0.35
C GLN A 36 103.17 24.43 1.05
N VAL A 37 103.73 23.98 2.18
CA VAL A 37 103.11 22.91 2.99
C VAL A 37 101.76 23.36 3.54
N GLN A 38 101.67 24.56 4.12
CA GLN A 38 100.41 25.10 4.65
C GLN A 38 99.34 25.28 3.56
N SER A 39 99.73 25.72 2.35
CA SER A 39 98.80 25.83 1.22
C SER A 39 98.27 24.46 0.81
N ALA A 40 99.15 23.45 0.72
CA ALA A 40 98.77 22.09 0.35
C ALA A 40 97.86 21.44 1.41
N GLU A 41 98.14 21.66 2.71
CA GLU A 41 97.29 21.18 3.81
C GLU A 41 95.90 21.84 3.77
N LEU A 42 95.83 23.15 3.50
CA LEU A 42 94.57 23.87 3.38
C LEU A 42 93.75 23.41 2.17
N GLU A 43 94.39 23.24 1.01
CA GLU A 43 93.77 22.70 -0.19
C GLU A 43 93.18 21.31 0.07
N MET A 44 93.93 20.43 0.73
CA MET A 44 93.45 19.10 1.11
C MET A 44 92.23 19.16 2.04
N GLU A 45 92.19 20.09 2.99
CA GLU A 45 91.04 20.25 3.89
C GLU A 45 89.81 20.79 3.14
N LEU A 46 90.01 21.73 2.21
CA LEU A 46 88.94 22.22 1.34
C LEU A 46 88.38 21.11 0.44
N GLU A 47 89.23 20.27 -0.15
CA GLU A 47 88.80 19.12 -0.96
C GLU A 47 87.98 18.10 -0.16
N LYS A 48 88.39 17.82 1.09
CA LYS A 48 87.61 16.97 2.00
C LYS A 48 86.24 17.57 2.30
N GLU A 49 86.18 18.86 2.58
CA GLU A 49 84.92 19.54 2.88
C GLU A 49 84.01 19.58 1.66
N ILE A 50 84.54 19.87 0.47
CA ILE A 50 83.78 19.78 -0.79
C ILE A 50 83.22 18.37 -0.97
N SER A 51 84.05 17.34 -0.83
CA SER A 51 83.63 15.94 -0.97
C SER A 51 82.53 15.56 0.02
N ARG A 52 82.63 16.03 1.27
CA ARG A 52 81.61 15.83 2.30
C ARG A 52 80.31 16.55 1.95
N LEU A 53 80.38 17.79 1.49
CA LEU A 53 79.22 18.59 1.07
C LEU A 53 78.54 17.98 -0.16
N GLU A 54 79.29 17.50 -1.15
CA GLU A 54 78.74 16.80 -2.31
C GLU A 54 78.03 15.50 -1.91
N ALA A 55 78.64 14.71 -1.02
CA ALA A 55 78.02 13.48 -0.51
C ALA A 55 76.71 13.77 0.23
N THR A 56 76.70 14.77 1.11
CA THR A 56 75.48 15.16 1.84
C THR A 56 74.41 15.74 0.92
N ASN A 57 74.77 16.53 -0.09
CA ASN A 57 73.84 17.05 -1.09
C ASN A 57 73.21 15.92 -1.91
N SER A 58 74.03 14.95 -2.36
CA SER A 58 73.56 13.74 -3.05
C SER A 58 72.57 12.94 -2.19
N GLU A 59 72.88 12.74 -0.91
CA GLU A 59 71.99 12.04 0.03
C GLU A 59 70.65 12.78 0.22
N VAL A 60 70.70 14.10 0.40
CA VAL A 60 69.48 14.93 0.54
C VAL A 60 68.63 14.89 -0.71
N ARG A 61 69.24 14.92 -1.91
CA ARG A 61 68.51 14.77 -3.18
C ARG A 61 67.84 13.40 -3.29
N ALA A 62 68.55 12.33 -2.96
CA ALA A 62 67.97 10.98 -2.98
C ALA A 62 66.78 10.84 -2.00
N LYS A 63 66.86 11.48 -0.82
CA LYS A 63 65.75 11.54 0.14
C LYS A 63 64.59 12.37 -0.42
N TYR A 64 64.86 13.51 -1.04
CA TYR A 64 63.84 14.33 -1.68
C TYR A 64 63.09 13.55 -2.76
N ASP A 65 63.80 12.89 -3.67
CA ASP A 65 63.20 12.13 -4.76
C ASP A 65 62.34 10.97 -4.24
N ARG A 66 62.82 10.26 -3.21
CA ARG A 66 62.04 9.20 -2.55
C ARG A 66 60.75 9.75 -1.93
N CYS A 67 60.86 10.80 -1.11
CA CYS A 67 59.69 11.41 -0.49
C CYS A 67 58.71 11.97 -1.53
N HIS A 68 59.22 12.53 -2.62
CA HIS A 68 58.40 13.04 -3.72
C HIS A 68 57.62 11.92 -4.41
N PHE A 69 58.28 10.79 -4.71
CA PHE A 69 57.63 9.62 -5.28
C PHE A 69 56.57 9.02 -4.35
N GLU A 70 56.86 8.93 -3.05
CA GLU A 70 55.90 8.45 -2.06
C GLU A 70 54.66 9.37 -1.97
N LEU A 71 54.87 10.69 -2.03
CA LEU A 71 53.79 11.68 -2.04
C LEU A 71 52.90 11.51 -3.27
N GLU A 72 53.47 11.45 -4.47
CA GLU A 72 52.69 11.28 -5.70
C GLU A 72 51.97 9.93 -5.74
N SER A 73 52.61 8.85 -5.27
CA SER A 73 51.97 7.54 -5.11
C SER A 73 50.77 7.60 -4.15
N LEU A 74 50.90 8.30 -3.04
CA LEU A 74 49.82 8.43 -2.06
C LEU A 74 48.68 9.29 -2.60
N LYS A 75 49.01 10.35 -3.34
CA LYS A 75 48.04 11.24 -3.99
C LYS A 75 47.23 10.50 -5.05
N GLU A 76 47.89 9.67 -5.87
CA GLU A 76 47.22 8.84 -6.86
C GLU A 76 46.32 7.78 -6.19
N LYS A 77 46.80 7.12 -5.13
CA LYS A 77 45.99 6.19 -4.32
C LYS A 77 44.76 6.86 -3.71
N TYR A 78 44.93 8.07 -3.18
CA TYR A 78 43.85 8.86 -2.61
C TYR A 78 42.81 9.23 -3.67
N GLN A 79 43.24 9.73 -4.84
CA GLN A 79 42.35 10.05 -5.95
C GLN A 79 41.57 8.82 -6.43
N ARG A 80 42.24 7.68 -6.59
CA ARG A 80 41.58 6.40 -6.96
C ARG A 80 40.56 5.96 -5.90
N ALA A 81 40.90 6.07 -4.62
CA ALA A 81 39.98 5.76 -3.52
C ALA A 81 38.77 6.72 -3.50
N GLN A 82 38.98 8.00 -3.77
CA GLN A 82 37.93 9.01 -3.82
C GLN A 82 36.97 8.77 -4.99
N LEU A 83 37.49 8.44 -6.17
CA LEU A 83 36.68 8.08 -7.34
C LEU A 83 35.84 6.83 -7.05
N LYS A 84 36.47 5.77 -6.53
CA LYS A 84 35.77 4.54 -6.17
C LYS A 84 34.68 4.79 -5.13
N ALA A 85 34.95 5.58 -4.09
CA ALA A 85 33.94 5.94 -3.10
C ALA A 85 32.77 6.71 -3.72
N GLY A 86 33.01 7.56 -4.71
CA GLY A 86 31.97 8.25 -5.48
C GLY A 86 31.12 7.29 -6.33
N GLU A 87 31.75 6.33 -6.99
CA GLU A 87 31.07 5.28 -7.75
C GLU A 87 30.21 4.38 -6.85
N ASP A 88 30.76 3.95 -5.72
CA ASP A 88 30.07 3.13 -4.72
C ASP A 88 28.86 3.89 -4.15
N LEU A 89 29.02 5.18 -3.80
CA LEU A 89 27.93 6.04 -3.35
C LEU A 89 26.83 6.15 -4.40
N ALA A 90 27.18 6.42 -5.65
CA ALA A 90 26.22 6.51 -6.74
C ALA A 90 25.52 5.17 -7.03
N SER A 91 26.16 4.03 -6.79
CA SER A 91 25.54 2.71 -6.88
C SER A 91 24.51 2.51 -5.77
N ILE A 92 24.90 2.76 -4.52
CA ILE A 92 24.03 2.63 -3.35
C ILE A 92 22.83 3.57 -3.44
N GLU A 93 23.03 4.80 -3.91
CA GLU A 93 21.94 5.76 -4.13
C GLU A 93 20.92 5.26 -5.17
N ARG A 94 21.38 4.65 -6.27
CA ARG A 94 20.51 4.05 -7.28
C ARG A 94 19.73 2.86 -6.71
N GLU A 95 20.38 1.98 -5.95
CA GLU A 95 19.71 0.85 -5.31
C GLU A 95 18.68 1.32 -4.27
N LEU A 96 19.01 2.34 -3.48
CA LEU A 96 18.10 2.93 -2.51
C LEU A 96 16.87 3.56 -3.19
N GLN A 97 17.06 4.30 -4.29
CA GLN A 97 15.98 4.84 -5.12
C GLN A 97 15.09 3.72 -5.67
N PHE A 98 15.71 2.66 -6.20
CA PHE A 98 15.00 1.49 -6.70
C PHE A 98 14.16 0.82 -5.61
N VAL A 99 14.73 0.52 -4.44
CA VAL A 99 13.99 -0.10 -3.33
C VAL A 99 12.84 0.79 -2.85
N ARG A 100 13.04 2.11 -2.77
CA ARG A 100 11.97 3.06 -2.41
C ARG A 100 10.83 3.05 -3.44
N SER A 101 11.16 3.03 -4.73
CA SER A 101 10.14 2.95 -5.79
C SER A 101 9.35 1.63 -5.74
N GLN A 102 10.03 0.51 -5.47
CA GLN A 102 9.39 -0.80 -5.30
C GLN A 102 8.48 -0.82 -4.08
N GLN A 103 8.92 -0.23 -2.96
CA GLN A 103 8.11 -0.12 -1.75
C GLN A 103 6.81 0.67 -2.01
N GLU A 104 6.89 1.82 -2.68
CA GLU A 104 5.69 2.60 -3.00
C GLU A 104 4.80 1.89 -4.02
N PHE A 105 5.38 1.19 -5.01
CA PHE A 105 4.63 0.34 -5.93
C PHE A 105 3.84 -0.74 -5.19
N TYR A 106 4.48 -1.53 -4.32
CA TYR A 106 3.79 -2.59 -3.59
C TYR A 106 2.74 -2.04 -2.63
N LYS A 107 2.99 -0.91 -1.99
CA LYS A 107 2.03 -0.24 -1.11
C LYS A 107 0.80 0.25 -1.88
N SER A 108 0.98 0.82 -3.07
CA SER A 108 -0.14 1.17 -3.97
C SER A 108 -0.90 -0.08 -4.39
N ARG A 109 -0.17 -1.13 -4.79
CA ARG A 109 -0.75 -2.40 -5.23
C ARG A 109 -1.56 -3.09 -4.14
N THR A 110 -1.10 -3.04 -2.88
CA THR A 110 -1.84 -3.58 -1.74
C THR A 110 -3.17 -2.84 -1.58
N ARG A 111 -3.17 -1.50 -1.65
CA ARG A 111 -4.40 -0.70 -1.54
C ARG A 111 -5.38 -0.98 -2.68
N GLU A 112 -4.88 -1.14 -3.91
CA GLU A 112 -5.70 -1.55 -5.06
C GLU A 112 -6.35 -2.92 -4.82
N LEU A 113 -5.57 -3.89 -4.34
CA LEU A 113 -6.09 -5.23 -4.04
C LEU A 113 -7.09 -5.23 -2.87
N GLU A 114 -6.89 -4.40 -1.86
CA GLU A 114 -7.85 -4.21 -0.76
C GLU A 114 -9.16 -3.62 -1.30
N GLN A 115 -9.10 -2.60 -2.15
CA GLN A 115 -10.28 -2.01 -2.79
C GLN A 115 -11.02 -3.01 -3.68
N ASP A 116 -10.29 -3.75 -4.53
CA ASP A 116 -10.87 -4.79 -5.39
C ASP A 116 -11.56 -5.88 -4.55
N ASN A 117 -10.99 -6.23 -3.40
CA ASN A 117 -11.59 -7.19 -2.47
C ASN A 117 -12.89 -6.64 -1.85
N ASP A 118 -12.89 -5.41 -1.36
CA ASP A 118 -14.10 -4.75 -0.84
C ASP A 118 -15.23 -4.71 -1.89
N ASP A 119 -14.90 -4.43 -3.15
CA ASP A 119 -15.84 -4.43 -4.27
C ASP A 119 -16.36 -5.84 -4.58
N LEU A 120 -15.50 -6.87 -4.53
CA LEU A 120 -15.89 -8.27 -4.69
C LEU A 120 -16.83 -8.72 -3.57
N GLU A 121 -16.53 -8.43 -2.30
CA GLU A 121 -17.42 -8.75 -1.19
C GLU A 121 -18.77 -8.04 -1.32
N ARG A 122 -18.77 -6.78 -1.77
CA ARG A 122 -20.02 -6.03 -2.00
C ARG A 122 -20.86 -6.69 -3.08
N ASN A 123 -20.24 -7.14 -4.17
CA ASN A 123 -20.92 -7.87 -5.24
C ASN A 123 -21.43 -9.23 -4.76
N GLU A 124 -20.67 -9.95 -3.94
CA GLU A 124 -21.10 -11.20 -3.33
C GLU A 124 -22.35 -10.99 -2.46
N ARG A 125 -22.34 -9.96 -1.59
CA ARG A 125 -23.49 -9.60 -0.75
C ARG A 125 -24.73 -9.26 -1.59
N ALA A 126 -24.56 -8.50 -2.68
CA ALA A 126 -25.65 -8.18 -3.60
C ALA A 126 -26.20 -9.42 -4.32
N ALA A 127 -25.32 -10.28 -4.83
CA ALA A 127 -25.68 -11.53 -5.51
C ALA A 127 -26.42 -12.49 -4.56
N LYS A 128 -25.93 -12.66 -3.33
CA LYS A 128 -26.56 -13.49 -2.30
C LYS A 128 -27.94 -12.97 -1.92
N SER A 129 -28.10 -11.66 -1.76
CA SER A 129 -29.41 -11.04 -1.49
C SER A 129 -30.39 -11.24 -2.66
N SER A 130 -29.91 -11.10 -3.90
CA SER A 130 -30.71 -11.36 -5.11
C SER A 130 -31.16 -12.83 -5.18
N LEU A 131 -30.25 -13.76 -4.90
CA LEU A 131 -30.53 -15.19 -4.87
C LEU A 131 -31.57 -15.52 -3.79
N GLN A 132 -31.40 -15.02 -2.57
CA GLN A 132 -32.37 -15.20 -1.49
C GLN A 132 -33.76 -14.62 -1.83
N ALA A 133 -33.80 -13.47 -2.54
CA ALA A 133 -35.06 -12.90 -3.01
C ALA A 133 -35.74 -13.78 -4.06
N MET A 134 -34.98 -14.43 -4.94
CA MET A 134 -35.49 -15.38 -5.92
C MET A 134 -35.98 -16.68 -5.26
N GLU A 135 -35.23 -17.22 -4.29
CA GLU A 135 -35.66 -18.37 -3.48
C GLU A 135 -36.99 -18.06 -2.77
N GLY A 136 -37.13 -16.90 -2.13
CA GLY A 136 -38.38 -16.49 -1.48
C GLY A 136 -39.54 -16.26 -2.45
N ARG A 137 -39.28 -15.92 -3.73
CA ARG A 137 -40.32 -15.91 -4.77
C ARG A 137 -40.73 -17.34 -5.15
N LEU A 138 -39.77 -18.24 -5.27
CA LEU A 138 -39.98 -19.64 -5.62
C LEU A 138 -40.78 -20.35 -4.51
N THR A 139 -40.43 -20.16 -3.24
CA THR A 139 -41.18 -20.70 -2.09
C THR A 139 -42.63 -20.24 -2.09
N ARG A 140 -42.89 -18.95 -2.29
CA ARG A 140 -44.27 -18.42 -2.39
C ARG A 140 -45.04 -19.02 -3.57
N ALA A 141 -44.38 -19.19 -4.72
CA ALA A 141 -45.00 -19.85 -5.87
C ALA A 141 -45.32 -21.32 -5.58
N MET A 142 -44.45 -22.03 -4.85
CA MET A 142 -44.69 -23.41 -4.40
C MET A 142 -45.86 -23.49 -3.41
N GLU A 143 -45.93 -22.58 -2.44
CA GLU A 143 -47.05 -22.50 -1.49
C GLU A 143 -48.38 -22.26 -2.21
N GLN A 144 -48.40 -21.32 -3.16
CA GLN A 144 -49.59 -21.05 -3.98
C GLN A 144 -49.99 -22.27 -4.81
N ASN A 145 -49.03 -22.97 -5.42
CA ASN A 145 -49.32 -24.16 -6.21
C ASN A 145 -49.86 -25.29 -5.31
N SER A 146 -49.28 -25.50 -4.12
CA SER A 146 -49.79 -26.44 -3.12
C SER A 146 -51.22 -26.11 -2.69
N HIS A 147 -51.52 -24.83 -2.44
CA HIS A 147 -52.88 -24.39 -2.12
C HIS A 147 -53.87 -24.69 -3.25
N LEU A 148 -53.52 -24.34 -4.49
CA LEU A 148 -54.34 -24.62 -5.67
C LEU A 148 -54.55 -26.12 -5.88
N MET A 149 -53.53 -26.95 -5.68
CA MET A 149 -53.67 -28.42 -5.73
C MET A 149 -54.71 -28.91 -4.69
N GLY A 150 -54.70 -28.34 -3.48
CA GLY A 150 -55.68 -28.63 -2.45
C GLY A 150 -57.11 -28.21 -2.83
N GLU A 151 -57.27 -27.04 -3.43
CA GLU A 151 -58.56 -26.57 -3.95
C GLU A 151 -59.09 -27.48 -5.07
N VAL A 152 -58.23 -27.87 -6.01
CA VAL A 152 -58.56 -28.81 -7.09
C VAL A 152 -59.00 -30.15 -6.52
N GLN A 153 -58.30 -30.66 -5.50
CA GLN A 153 -58.67 -31.91 -4.84
C GLN A 153 -60.04 -31.80 -4.13
N THR A 154 -60.29 -30.70 -3.43
CA THR A 154 -61.59 -30.45 -2.78
C THR A 154 -62.71 -30.36 -3.81
N LYS A 155 -62.47 -29.66 -4.93
CA LYS A 155 -63.40 -29.58 -6.05
C LYS A 155 -63.71 -30.96 -6.63
N LYS A 156 -62.71 -31.83 -6.77
CA LYS A 156 -62.91 -33.22 -7.23
C LYS A 156 -63.84 -33.99 -6.30
N ILE A 157 -63.60 -33.95 -4.98
CA ILE A 157 -64.46 -34.59 -3.97
C ILE A 157 -65.91 -34.08 -4.07
N LEU A 158 -66.10 -32.77 -4.21
CA LEU A 158 -67.44 -32.18 -4.36
C LEU A 158 -68.13 -32.62 -5.65
N VAL A 159 -67.39 -32.75 -6.76
CA VAL A 159 -67.93 -33.25 -8.03
C VAL A 159 -68.39 -34.70 -7.87
N ASP A 160 -67.59 -35.55 -7.22
CA ASP A 160 -67.93 -36.96 -6.95
C ASP A 160 -69.18 -37.07 -6.06
N GLU A 161 -69.31 -36.25 -5.01
CA GLU A 161 -70.48 -36.23 -4.14
C GLU A 161 -71.74 -35.72 -4.85
N VAL A 162 -71.62 -34.66 -5.66
CA VAL A 162 -72.73 -34.17 -6.49
C VAL A 162 -73.18 -35.26 -7.47
N GLN A 163 -72.25 -36.02 -8.03
CA GLN A 163 -72.58 -37.12 -8.93
C GLN A 163 -73.32 -38.23 -8.18
N ARG A 164 -72.85 -38.61 -6.99
CA ARG A 164 -73.52 -39.58 -6.14
C ARG A 164 -74.95 -39.16 -5.76
N LEU A 165 -75.13 -37.92 -5.31
CA LEU A 165 -76.46 -37.37 -4.99
C LEU A 165 -77.38 -37.33 -6.21
N LYS A 166 -76.84 -37.06 -7.40
CA LYS A 166 -77.62 -37.14 -8.65
C LYS A 166 -78.08 -38.56 -8.93
N ASP A 167 -77.24 -39.55 -8.67
CA ASP A 167 -77.60 -40.95 -8.89
C ASP A 167 -78.62 -41.42 -7.85
N GLU A 168 -78.47 -41.05 -6.56
CA GLU A 168 -79.49 -41.28 -5.52
C GLU A 168 -80.83 -40.58 -5.86
N LEU A 169 -80.79 -39.36 -6.41
CA LEU A 169 -82.00 -38.66 -6.85
C LEU A 169 -82.67 -39.37 -8.03
N LYS A 170 -81.89 -39.89 -8.99
CA LYS A 170 -82.44 -40.71 -10.07
C LYS A 170 -83.08 -41.98 -9.52
N ASP A 171 -82.42 -42.67 -8.60
CA ASP A 171 -82.93 -43.90 -7.96
C ASP A 171 -84.24 -43.63 -7.21
N LEU A 172 -84.30 -42.58 -6.38
CA LEU A 172 -85.53 -42.17 -5.69
C LEU A 172 -86.65 -41.79 -6.67
N ASN A 173 -86.32 -41.14 -7.79
CA ASN A 173 -87.31 -40.80 -8.81
C ASN A 173 -87.81 -42.07 -9.53
N LEU A 174 -86.96 -43.06 -9.76
CA LEU A 174 -87.37 -44.38 -10.23
C LEU A 174 -88.29 -45.06 -9.22
N GLU A 175 -87.96 -45.05 -7.93
CA GLU A 175 -88.82 -45.59 -6.86
C GLU A 175 -90.19 -44.87 -6.81
N LEU A 176 -90.21 -43.53 -6.88
CA LEU A 176 -91.44 -42.75 -6.91
C LEU A 176 -92.29 -43.09 -8.14
N ASN A 177 -91.69 -43.26 -9.31
CA ASN A 177 -92.40 -43.68 -10.52
C ASN A 177 -92.98 -45.09 -10.39
N VAL A 178 -92.26 -46.02 -9.75
CA VAL A 178 -92.78 -47.36 -9.42
C VAL A 178 -93.94 -47.29 -8.43
N VAL A 179 -93.85 -46.46 -7.40
CA VAL A 179 -94.93 -46.25 -6.40
C VAL A 179 -96.16 -45.59 -7.04
N ARG A 180 -95.97 -44.57 -7.89
CA ARG A 180 -97.07 -43.96 -8.66
C ARG A 180 -97.69 -44.94 -9.65
N GLY A 181 -96.87 -45.78 -10.30
CA GLY A 181 -97.33 -46.88 -11.14
C GLY A 181 -98.17 -47.90 -10.35
N ARG A 182 -97.77 -48.23 -9.11
CA ARG A 182 -98.54 -49.09 -8.19
C ARG A 182 -99.84 -48.44 -7.70
N ASN A 183 -99.84 -47.15 -7.35
CA ASN A 183 -101.04 -46.44 -6.89
C ASN A 183 -102.05 -46.12 -8.00
N SER A 184 -101.64 -46.17 -9.28
CA SER A 184 -102.56 -46.03 -10.42
C SER A 184 -103.30 -47.33 -10.81
N ARG A 185 -103.01 -48.47 -10.14
CA ARG A 185 -103.48 -49.81 -10.56
C ARG A 185 -104.46 -50.50 -9.60
N VAL A 186 -105.21 -49.77 -8.77
CA VAL A 186 -106.30 -50.36 -7.94
C VAL A 186 -107.40 -49.31 -7.69
N VAL A 187 -108.69 -49.37 -8.06
CA VAL A 187 -109.63 -50.23 -8.83
C VAL A 187 -110.91 -49.37 -9.10
N PRO A 188 -111.70 -49.62 -10.17
CA PRO A 188 -113.15 -49.90 -10.01
C PRO A 188 -113.51 -51.16 -10.85
N GLN A 189 -114.54 -52.00 -10.65
CA GLN A 189 -115.77 -52.15 -9.83
C GLN A 189 -116.31 -53.57 -10.27
N THR A 190 -116.95 -54.46 -9.51
CA THR A 190 -118.38 -54.51 -9.10
C THR A 190 -118.72 -55.91 -8.51
N GLY A 191 -119.60 -55.97 -7.49
CA GLY A 191 -120.64 -57.02 -7.36
C GLY A 191 -120.61 -57.94 -6.12
N GLY A 192 -121.60 -57.78 -5.21
CA GLY A 192 -122.16 -58.91 -4.42
C GLY A 192 -122.17 -58.82 -2.89
N LEU A 193 -123.24 -58.24 -2.33
CA LEU A 193 -124.04 -58.68 -1.16
C LEU A 193 -123.39 -59.54 -0.04
N LEU A 194 -123.25 -58.98 1.19
CA LEU A 194 -124.02 -59.31 2.42
C LEU A 194 -123.30 -58.79 3.70
N ARG A 195 -123.97 -57.90 4.44
CA ARG A 195 -124.23 -57.90 5.90
C ARG A 195 -123.11 -58.42 6.85
N THR A 196 -122.49 -57.53 7.64
CA THR A 196 -122.69 -57.32 9.11
C THR A 196 -121.58 -56.46 9.73
N SER A 197 -122.00 -55.40 10.44
CA SER A 197 -121.52 -54.87 11.73
C SER A 197 -120.02 -54.71 12.07
N ALA A 198 -119.72 -53.48 12.54
CA ALA A 198 -118.83 -53.08 13.65
C ALA A 198 -117.55 -52.27 13.31
N ASN A 199 -117.59 -50.99 13.72
CA ASN A 199 -116.54 -50.07 14.20
C ASN A 199 -115.22 -49.85 13.41
N GLY A 200 -114.86 -48.57 13.23
CA GLY A 200 -113.49 -48.16 12.92
C GLY A 200 -113.30 -46.69 12.52
N ASP A 201 -113.46 -45.76 13.45
CA ASP A 201 -113.03 -44.36 13.33
C ASP A 201 -111.50 -44.25 13.51
N ARG A 202 -110.72 -44.26 12.41
CA ARG A 202 -109.23 -44.19 12.42
C ARG A 202 -108.58 -43.58 11.16
N SER A 203 -109.16 -42.60 10.47
CA SER A 203 -108.55 -42.04 9.23
C SER A 203 -107.86 -40.67 9.36
N SER A 204 -108.03 -39.96 10.48
CA SER A 204 -107.51 -38.59 10.67
C SER A 204 -106.08 -38.55 11.26
N GLU A 205 -105.71 -39.50 12.12
CA GLU A 205 -104.39 -39.50 12.80
C GLU A 205 -103.22 -39.88 11.90
N ASP A 206 -103.41 -40.78 10.93
CA ASP A 206 -102.32 -41.26 10.07
C ASP A 206 -101.85 -40.20 9.06
N SER A 207 -102.76 -39.39 8.54
CA SER A 207 -102.40 -38.27 7.65
C SER A 207 -101.61 -37.19 8.40
N ALA A 208 -101.99 -36.89 9.65
CA ALA A 208 -101.28 -35.93 10.49
C ALA A 208 -99.89 -36.43 10.89
N ARG A 209 -99.70 -37.73 11.11
CA ARG A 209 -98.40 -38.34 11.42
C ARG A 209 -97.44 -38.27 10.23
N VAL A 210 -97.90 -38.57 9.01
CA VAL A 210 -97.08 -38.49 7.79
C VAL A 210 -96.64 -37.06 7.50
N VAL A 211 -97.53 -36.08 7.66
CA VAL A 211 -97.17 -34.65 7.47
C VAL A 211 -96.15 -34.19 8.51
N ASN A 212 -96.30 -34.62 9.78
CA ASN A 212 -95.33 -34.30 10.83
C ASN A 212 -93.96 -34.96 10.59
N ASP A 213 -93.90 -36.18 10.05
CA ASP A 213 -92.64 -36.85 9.72
C ASP A 213 -91.92 -36.18 8.54
N ILE A 214 -92.67 -35.76 7.50
CA ILE A 214 -92.11 -34.98 6.38
C ILE A 214 -91.59 -33.63 6.88
N MET A 215 -92.34 -32.94 7.75
CA MET A 215 -91.93 -31.65 8.29
C MET A 215 -90.69 -31.77 9.20
N SER A 216 -90.56 -32.89 9.94
CA SER A 216 -89.37 -33.20 10.74
C SER A 216 -88.14 -33.43 9.86
N ARG A 217 -88.29 -34.20 8.77
CA ARG A 217 -87.21 -34.44 7.80
C ARG A 217 -86.81 -33.18 7.03
N VAL A 218 -87.75 -32.31 6.71
CA VAL A 218 -87.47 -31.00 6.09
C VAL A 218 -86.70 -30.10 7.05
N LYS A 219 -87.08 -30.06 8.34
CA LYS A 219 -86.32 -29.33 9.37
C LYS A 219 -84.90 -29.86 9.54
N ASP A 220 -84.70 -31.18 9.46
CA ASP A 220 -83.34 -31.78 9.50
C ASP A 220 -82.50 -31.39 8.27
N LEU A 221 -83.12 -31.42 7.08
CA LEU A 221 -82.47 -30.97 5.84
C LEU A 221 -82.12 -29.48 5.87
N GLU A 222 -82.99 -28.62 6.40
CA GLU A 222 -82.73 -27.19 6.55
C GLU A 222 -81.62 -26.92 7.57
N SER A 223 -81.59 -27.65 8.69
CA SER A 223 -80.51 -27.63 9.68
C SER A 223 -79.16 -27.99 9.05
N ARG A 224 -79.13 -29.06 8.24
CA ARG A 224 -77.91 -29.51 7.55
C ARG A 224 -77.47 -28.52 6.47
N LEU A 225 -78.40 -27.94 5.73
CA LEU A 225 -78.12 -26.88 4.74
C LEU A 225 -77.59 -25.60 5.40
N ALA A 226 -78.15 -25.21 6.55
CA ALA A 226 -77.66 -24.09 7.35
C ALA A 226 -76.25 -24.35 7.92
N GLY A 227 -75.98 -25.60 8.33
CA GLY A 227 -74.64 -26.06 8.74
C GLY A 227 -73.62 -26.06 7.60
N ALA A 228 -74.03 -26.36 6.37
CA ALA A 228 -73.17 -26.24 5.20
C ALA A 228 -72.90 -24.76 4.86
N ARG A 229 -73.92 -23.90 4.95
CA ARG A 229 -73.78 -22.45 4.72
C ARG A 229 -72.81 -21.80 5.71
N THR A 230 -72.91 -22.11 7.01
CA THR A 230 -71.98 -21.59 8.02
C THR A 230 -70.52 -22.00 7.82
N LYS A 231 -70.26 -23.14 7.16
CA LYS A 231 -68.89 -23.55 6.77
C LYS A 231 -68.39 -22.86 5.50
N VAL A 232 -69.29 -22.40 4.63
CA VAL A 232 -68.96 -21.74 3.35
C VAL A 232 -68.80 -20.21 3.50
N THR A 233 -69.56 -19.58 4.40
CA THR A 233 -69.52 -18.12 4.62
C THR A 233 -68.12 -17.57 4.99
N PRO A 234 -67.30 -18.23 5.83
CA PRO A 234 -65.95 -17.78 6.13
C PRO A 234 -65.01 -17.86 4.92
N LEU A 235 -65.20 -18.85 4.03
CA LEU A 235 -64.36 -19.07 2.85
C LEU A 235 -64.61 -17.99 1.78
N LEU A 236 -65.86 -17.59 1.57
CA LEU A 236 -66.22 -16.47 0.70
C LEU A 236 -65.74 -15.11 1.25
N ASN A 237 -65.69 -14.95 2.57
CA ASN A 237 -65.27 -13.69 3.19
C ASN A 237 -63.73 -13.56 3.26
N ALA A 238 -63.00 -14.67 3.41
CA ALA A 238 -61.53 -14.71 3.39
C ALA A 238 -60.94 -14.31 2.02
N SER A 239 -61.61 -14.67 0.92
CA SER A 239 -61.25 -14.24 -0.44
C SER A 239 -61.34 -12.72 -0.66
N SER A 240 -62.20 -12.02 0.09
CA SER A 240 -62.39 -10.57 -0.03
C SER A 240 -61.37 -9.76 0.79
N GLN A 241 -60.85 -10.31 1.90
CA GLN A 241 -59.90 -9.59 2.78
C GLN A 241 -58.44 -9.64 2.30
N GLN A 242 -58.04 -10.64 1.49
CA GLN A 242 -56.68 -10.70 0.96
C GLN A 242 -56.39 -9.67 -0.17
N GLN A 243 -57.42 -9.08 -0.78
CA GLN A 243 -57.24 -8.09 -1.85
C GLN A 243 -56.91 -6.67 -1.34
N TYR A 244 -57.19 -6.33 -0.08
CA TYR A 244 -56.93 -4.99 0.45
C TYR A 244 -55.61 -4.86 1.24
N ALA A 245 -55.06 -5.96 1.76
CA ALA A 245 -53.79 -5.94 2.50
C ALA A 245 -52.54 -5.86 1.61
N THR A 246 -52.61 -6.37 0.39
CA THR A 246 -51.49 -6.40 -0.58
C THR A 246 -51.26 -5.06 -1.28
N VAL A 247 -52.26 -4.17 -1.31
CA VAL A 247 -52.14 -2.84 -1.94
C VAL A 247 -51.55 -1.81 -0.97
N HIS A 248 -51.88 -1.85 0.33
CA HIS A 248 -51.38 -0.88 1.31
C HIS A 248 -49.90 -1.05 1.69
N ALA A 249 -49.31 -2.24 1.55
CA ALA A 249 -47.87 -2.45 1.79
C ALA A 249 -46.97 -1.86 0.69
N ARG A 250 -47.53 -1.55 -0.49
CA ARG A 250 -46.79 -0.97 -1.63
C ARG A 250 -46.82 0.57 -1.63
N ALA A 251 -47.72 1.19 -0.88
CA ALA A 251 -47.92 2.65 -0.86
C ALA A 251 -47.10 3.41 0.19
N VAL A 252 -46.41 2.74 1.13
CA VAL A 252 -45.63 3.39 2.22
C VAL A 252 -44.11 3.41 1.95
N ARG A 253 -43.64 3.13 0.73
CA ARG A 253 -42.23 3.34 0.34
C ARG A 253 -42.04 4.30 -0.84
N SER A 254 -42.87 5.33 -0.91
CA SER A 254 -42.64 6.46 -1.81
C SER A 254 -42.34 7.72 -1.00
N ARG A 255 -41.05 8.02 -0.85
CA ARG A 255 -40.51 9.35 -0.54
C ARG A 255 -39.15 9.53 -1.25
N PRO A 256 -38.79 10.79 -1.57
CA PRO A 256 -38.43 11.18 -2.92
C PRO A 256 -36.92 11.34 -3.11
N ILE A 257 -36.53 11.36 -4.40
CA ILE A 257 -35.25 11.87 -4.87
C ILE A 257 -35.11 13.33 -4.39
N ALA A 258 -34.17 13.60 -3.50
CA ALA A 258 -33.75 14.94 -3.12
C ALA A 258 -32.23 14.96 -2.85
N ASN A 259 -31.53 15.74 -3.68
CA ASN A 259 -30.25 16.41 -3.46
C ASN A 259 -29.09 15.65 -2.80
N LEU A 260 -28.21 15.11 -3.64
CA LEU A 260 -26.79 14.97 -3.32
C LEU A 260 -26.11 16.34 -3.54
N LYS A 261 -25.85 17.05 -2.43
CA LYS A 261 -24.77 18.04 -2.36
C LYS A 261 -23.52 17.29 -1.86
N PRO A 262 -22.35 17.42 -2.50
CA PRO A 262 -21.18 16.61 -2.16
C PRO A 262 -20.53 17.07 -0.85
N PRO A 263 -19.94 16.17 -0.04
CA PRO A 263 -19.00 16.57 1.00
C PRO A 263 -17.63 16.85 0.38
N LEU A 264 -17.03 17.90 0.92
CA LEU A 264 -15.77 18.51 0.58
C LEU A 264 -14.58 17.55 0.69
N SER A 265 -13.73 17.58 -0.34
CA SER A 265 -12.33 17.20 -0.25
C SER A 265 -11.58 18.21 0.63
N TYR A 266 -10.88 17.73 1.65
CA TYR A 266 -9.81 18.49 2.29
C TYR A 266 -8.65 18.59 1.30
N ALA A 267 -8.50 19.76 0.69
CA ALA A 267 -7.27 20.17 0.01
C ALA A 267 -6.69 21.37 0.75
N ASN A 268 -5.40 21.22 1.02
CA ASN A 268 -4.52 22.08 1.78
C ASN A 268 -4.47 23.49 1.16
N GLY A 269 -4.73 24.53 1.96
CA GLY A 269 -4.58 25.92 1.54
C GLY A 269 -3.13 26.38 1.70
N SER A 270 -2.45 26.61 0.58
CA SER A 270 -1.35 27.58 0.49
C SER A 270 -1.95 28.93 0.06
N ASN A 271 -1.97 29.88 1.00
CA ASN A 271 -2.41 31.24 0.74
C ASN A 271 -1.32 32.00 -0.04
N GLY A 272 -1.64 32.37 -1.28
CA GLY A 272 -1.04 33.49 -1.99
C GLY A 272 -1.86 34.75 -1.76
N SER A 273 -1.18 35.86 -1.47
CA SER A 273 -1.75 37.20 -1.38
C SER A 273 -2.03 37.77 -2.78
N GLY A 274 -3.17 38.47 -2.92
CA GLY A 274 -3.58 39.19 -4.13
C GLY A 274 -2.55 40.20 -4.63
N GLY A 275 -2.53 40.62 -5.88
CA GLY A 275 -3.66 40.96 -6.74
C GLY A 275 -3.65 42.48 -6.94
N SER A 276 -3.60 42.92 -8.21
CA SER A 276 -4.23 44.15 -8.74
C SER A 276 -3.36 44.98 -9.70
N PHE A 277 -3.76 44.92 -10.98
CA PHE A 277 -4.02 46.03 -11.92
C PHE A 277 -2.93 46.72 -12.78
N GLY A 278 -3.29 46.81 -14.08
CA GLY A 278 -2.93 47.85 -15.07
C GLY A 278 -1.80 47.43 -16.03
N GLY A 279 -1.92 47.35 -17.36
CA GLY A 279 -2.91 47.88 -18.29
C GLY A 279 -2.22 48.74 -19.37
N GLY A 280 -2.14 48.23 -20.61
CA GLY A 280 -1.70 48.93 -21.84
C GLY A 280 -0.23 48.71 -22.21
N GLY A 281 0.19 48.49 -23.45
CA GLY A 281 -0.45 48.43 -24.77
C GLY A 281 0.64 48.56 -25.84
N ALA A 282 0.45 47.91 -27.01
CA ALA A 282 1.17 48.09 -28.29
C ALA A 282 2.68 47.76 -28.29
N SER A 283 3.37 47.35 -29.36
CA SER A 283 3.14 46.76 -30.69
C SER A 283 4.56 46.50 -31.23
N TYR A 284 4.75 45.41 -32.00
CA TYR A 284 5.82 45.13 -32.97
C TYR A 284 7.09 46.01 -33.01
N GLU A 285 8.26 45.39 -32.87
CA GLU A 285 9.27 45.42 -33.94
C GLU A 285 10.33 44.31 -33.81
N HIS A 286 10.69 43.76 -34.97
CA HIS A 286 11.65 42.69 -35.21
C HIS A 286 13.00 43.30 -35.55
N VAL A 287 14.04 43.06 -34.76
CA VAL A 287 15.44 43.30 -35.17
C VAL A 287 16.34 42.20 -34.62
N GLN A 288 16.92 41.42 -35.52
CA GLN A 288 18.07 40.55 -35.28
C GLN A 288 19.28 41.38 -34.82
N SER A 289 19.86 41.06 -33.66
CA SER A 289 21.23 41.46 -33.34
C SER A 289 21.92 40.41 -32.46
N MET A 290 23.20 40.18 -32.77
CA MET A 290 24.08 39.11 -32.30
C MET A 290 24.31 39.09 -30.77
N PRO A 291 24.70 37.95 -30.18
CA PRO A 291 25.09 37.90 -28.78
C PRO A 291 26.44 38.62 -28.54
N PRO A 292 26.63 39.27 -27.38
CA PRO A 292 27.85 40.02 -27.08
C PRO A 292 29.05 39.09 -26.81
N PRO A 293 30.29 39.54 -27.09
CA PRO A 293 31.50 38.73 -26.90
C PRO A 293 31.83 38.51 -25.41
N PRO A 294 32.60 37.45 -25.09
CA PRO A 294 32.93 37.12 -23.70
C PRO A 294 33.80 38.21 -23.07
N ARG A 295 33.39 38.65 -21.88
CA ARG A 295 34.13 39.63 -21.07
C ARG A 295 35.51 39.06 -20.72
N THR A 296 36.54 39.83 -21.06
CA THR A 296 37.92 39.66 -20.63
C THR A 296 38.00 39.69 -19.10
N LEU A 297 38.61 38.67 -18.50
CA LEU A 297 38.94 38.60 -17.08
C LEU A 297 40.00 39.67 -16.74
N SER A 298 39.57 40.78 -16.15
CA SER A 298 40.46 41.71 -15.47
C SER A 298 40.38 41.49 -13.96
N SER A 299 41.50 41.02 -13.40
CA SER A 299 41.96 41.28 -12.04
C SER A 299 40.93 41.09 -10.91
N ALA A 300 40.63 39.83 -10.57
CA ALA A 300 40.10 39.47 -9.27
C ALA A 300 41.19 38.77 -8.44
N LYS A 301 41.31 39.23 -7.19
CA LYS A 301 42.28 38.83 -6.17
C LYS A 301 42.55 37.33 -6.15
N VAL A 302 43.83 36.98 -6.11
CA VAL A 302 44.32 35.68 -5.68
C VAL A 302 43.82 35.46 -4.25
N ASP A 303 42.80 34.62 -4.10
CA ASP A 303 42.33 34.17 -2.80
C ASP A 303 43.37 33.17 -2.30
N GLU A 304 44.15 33.63 -1.34
CA GLU A 304 45.18 32.90 -0.62
C GLU A 304 44.53 31.64 -0.03
N MET A 305 44.86 30.44 -0.56
CA MET A 305 44.48 29.17 0.05
C MET A 305 45.13 29.08 1.43
N ARG A 306 44.46 29.63 2.44
CA ARG A 306 44.86 29.53 3.83
C ARG A 306 44.75 28.07 4.23
N ALA A 307 45.90 27.40 4.29
CA ALA A 307 46.01 26.06 4.85
C ALA A 307 45.26 26.02 6.19
N PRO A 308 44.39 25.03 6.44
CA PRO A 308 43.66 24.95 7.69
C PRO A 308 44.67 24.92 8.84
N SER A 309 44.51 25.85 9.78
CA SER A 309 45.40 25.96 10.94
C SER A 309 45.54 24.59 11.61
N GLY A 310 46.74 24.25 12.11
CA GLY A 310 46.98 22.95 12.75
C GLY A 310 45.97 22.60 13.84
N SER A 311 45.38 23.61 14.49
CA SER A 311 44.25 23.50 15.42
C SER A 311 42.99 22.86 14.81
N LEU A 312 42.64 23.19 13.56
CA LEU A 312 41.47 22.64 12.88
C LEU A 312 41.67 21.16 12.51
N ILE A 313 42.90 20.80 12.11
CA ILE A 313 43.29 19.41 11.80
C ILE A 313 43.25 18.57 13.08
N GLN A 314 43.81 19.08 14.17
CA GLN A 314 43.75 18.43 15.49
C GLN A 314 42.31 18.26 15.98
N SER A 315 41.45 19.27 15.82
CA SER A 315 40.03 19.20 16.19
C SER A 315 39.23 18.19 15.34
N ARG A 316 39.61 17.99 14.08
CA ARG A 316 39.00 16.96 13.22
C ARG A 316 39.50 15.56 13.60
N LEU A 317 40.78 15.43 13.94
CA LEU A 317 41.36 14.15 14.38
C LEU A 317 40.78 13.69 15.72
N GLU A 318 40.61 14.60 16.68
CA GLU A 318 39.96 14.30 17.97
C GLU A 318 38.49 13.90 17.80
N ARG A 319 37.73 14.59 16.93
CA ARG A 319 36.35 14.18 16.62
C ARG A 319 36.26 12.80 15.99
N ALA A 320 37.18 12.48 15.07
CA ALA A 320 37.25 11.15 14.45
C ALA A 320 37.62 10.06 15.48
N ARG A 321 38.51 10.38 16.43
CA ARG A 321 38.89 9.48 17.53
C ARG A 321 37.71 9.18 18.45
N LEU A 322 36.99 10.21 18.89
CA LEU A 322 35.81 10.07 19.76
C LEU A 322 34.69 9.27 19.08
N ALA A 323 34.42 9.50 17.79
CA ALA A 323 33.42 8.74 17.03
C ALA A 323 33.77 7.24 16.91
N ARG A 324 35.06 6.91 16.83
CA ARG A 324 35.54 5.51 16.81
C ARG A 324 35.42 4.86 18.18
N GLU A 325 35.63 5.62 19.26
CA GLU A 325 35.48 5.12 20.61
C GLU A 325 34.01 4.89 20.98
N THR A 326 33.10 5.77 20.55
CA THR A 326 31.66 5.60 20.80
C THR A 326 31.09 4.39 20.06
N THR A 327 31.49 4.17 18.81
CA THR A 327 31.08 2.99 18.03
C THR A 327 31.58 1.70 18.67
N MET A 328 32.84 1.66 19.12
CA MET A 328 33.39 0.49 19.83
C MET A 328 32.63 0.16 21.12
N ARG A 329 32.28 1.17 21.92
CA ARG A 329 31.47 0.96 23.14
C ARG A 329 30.06 0.44 22.82
N GLN A 330 29.43 0.93 21.75
CA GLN A 330 28.11 0.44 21.33
C GLN A 330 28.15 -1.04 20.90
N PHE A 331 29.22 -1.47 20.23
CA PHE A 331 29.43 -2.88 19.87
C PHE A 331 29.65 -3.76 21.10
N ASP A 332 30.43 -3.30 22.09
CA ASP A 332 30.66 -4.05 23.34
C ASP A 332 29.39 -4.17 24.20
N GLU A 333 28.53 -3.15 24.21
CA GLU A 333 27.24 -3.20 24.90
C GLU A 333 26.24 -4.16 24.21
N HIS A 334 26.20 -4.18 22.87
CA HIS A 334 25.33 -5.08 22.12
C HIS A 334 25.82 -6.54 22.17
N GLY A 335 27.13 -6.77 22.24
CA GLY A 335 27.72 -8.10 22.40
C GLY A 335 27.39 -8.77 23.74
N LYS A 336 27.18 -7.98 24.81
CA LYS A 336 26.82 -8.50 26.15
C LYS A 336 25.34 -8.84 26.31
N GLN A 337 24.45 -8.29 25.48
CA GLN A 337 23.00 -8.54 25.59
C GLN A 337 22.53 -9.81 24.84
N GLN A 338 23.33 -10.35 23.91
CA GLN A 338 22.92 -11.51 23.10
C GLN A 338 23.28 -12.89 23.67
N THR A 339 23.99 -13.00 24.81
CA THR A 339 24.45 -14.29 25.35
C THR A 339 23.58 -14.86 26.48
N VAL A 340 22.26 -14.60 26.51
CA VAL A 340 21.34 -15.30 27.43
C VAL A 340 20.69 -16.47 26.69
N PRO A 341 21.06 -17.75 26.96
CA PRO A 341 20.47 -18.88 26.28
C PRO A 341 19.04 -19.12 26.81
N GLN A 342 18.03 -18.94 25.96
CA GLN A 342 16.67 -19.34 26.28
C GLN A 342 16.57 -20.87 26.33
N ARG A 343 16.43 -21.43 27.54
CA ARG A 343 16.01 -22.82 27.73
C ARG A 343 14.54 -22.96 27.35
N ARG A 344 14.23 -23.83 26.38
CA ARG A 344 12.85 -24.29 26.10
C ARG A 344 12.40 -25.25 27.21
N PRO A 345 11.17 -25.12 27.73
CA PRO A 345 10.58 -26.12 28.61
C PRO A 345 10.10 -27.33 27.78
N VAL A 346 10.20 -28.51 28.39
CA VAL A 346 9.77 -29.82 27.84
C VAL A 346 8.31 -30.06 28.18
#